data_AF-A0A0F7G2J8-F1
#
_entry.id   AF-A0A0F7G2J8-F1
#
_cell.length_a   1.000
_cell.length_b   1.000
_cell.length_c   1.000
_cell.angle_alpha   90.00
_cell.angle_beta   90.00
_cell.angle_gamma   90.00
#
_symmetry.space_group_name_H-M   'P 1'
#
loop_
_entity.id
_entity.type
_entity.pdbx_description
1 polymer ?
#
loop_
_entity_poly.entity_id
_entity_poly.type
_entity_poly.pdbx_seq_one_letter_code
_entity_poly.pdbx_strand_id
1 'polypeptide(L)'
;MVLGFHWWGGTATDVATGQTVERDVWSYYGLKRLAGDSTVFVAPQGIDNGWPNTGGEDVTFVDDLLRHVEADLCVDTERRFALGFSYGGAMSYSLACSRPDTFRAVAVYGAPGQISGCSGGTGAVAYFAAHGTGDNIATGRSLRDRFVQNNGCAAQNPPEPAQGSLGHITTTYSG
;
A
#
# COMPACT_ATOMS: atom_id res chain seq x y z
N MET A 1 12.25 -6.51 1.67
CA MET A 1 11.72 -5.74 2.82
C MET A 1 10.30 -5.30 2.55
N VAL A 2 9.48 -5.18 3.59
CA VAL A 2 8.07 -4.74 3.48
C VAL A 2 7.81 -3.56 4.44
N LEU A 3 7.30 -2.45 3.90
CA LEU A 3 6.79 -1.32 4.68
C LEU A 3 5.27 -1.45 4.89
N GLY A 4 4.81 -1.43 6.14
CA GLY A 4 3.39 -1.47 6.49
C GLY A 4 2.88 -0.14 7.05
N PHE A 5 1.99 0.53 6.35
CA PHE A 5 1.49 1.87 6.71
C PHE A 5 0.15 1.83 7.44
N HIS A 6 0.05 2.48 8.60
CA HIS A 6 -1.19 2.53 9.39
C HIS A 6 -2.27 3.40 8.72
N TRP A 7 -3.53 3.16 9.08
CA TRP A 7 -4.68 3.99 8.69
C TRP A 7 -4.73 5.29 9.52
N TRP A 8 -5.69 6.19 9.20
CA TRP A 8 -5.90 7.43 9.97
C TRP A 8 -6.11 7.13 11.45
N GLY A 9 -5.31 7.74 12.33
CA GLY A 9 -5.46 7.61 13.77
C GLY A 9 -4.89 6.30 14.34
N GLY A 10 -4.50 5.36 13.48
CA GLY A 10 -3.70 4.20 13.87
C GLY A 10 -2.23 4.57 14.08
N THR A 11 -1.44 3.60 14.50
CA THR A 11 -0.03 3.78 14.83
C THR A 11 0.86 2.70 14.22
N ALA A 12 2.17 2.94 14.21
CA ALA A 12 3.16 1.93 13.88
C ALA A 12 3.02 0.67 14.76
N THR A 13 2.71 0.84 16.05
CA THR A 13 2.46 -0.28 16.97
C THR A 13 1.27 -1.13 16.53
N ASP A 14 0.20 -0.50 16.05
CA ASP A 14 -0.98 -1.22 15.57
C ASP A 14 -0.64 -2.11 14.37
N VAL A 15 0.17 -1.62 13.44
CA VAL A 15 0.64 -2.41 12.29
C VAL A 15 1.63 -3.49 12.73
N ALA A 16 2.64 -3.13 13.52
CA ALA A 16 3.72 -4.03 13.91
C ALA A 16 3.23 -5.22 14.74
N THR A 17 2.16 -5.03 15.51
CA THR A 17 1.57 -6.06 16.38
C THR A 17 0.27 -6.64 15.83
N GLY A 18 -0.45 -5.95 14.95
CA GLY A 18 -1.78 -6.36 14.51
C GLY A 18 -2.87 -6.27 15.59
N GLN A 19 -2.61 -5.55 16.69
CA GLN A 19 -3.42 -5.59 17.92
C GLN A 19 -4.88 -5.16 17.76
N THR A 20 -5.21 -4.43 16.70
CA THR A 20 -6.58 -3.92 16.47
C THR A 20 -7.51 -4.93 15.83
N VAL A 21 -6.97 -6.05 15.35
CA VAL A 21 -7.75 -7.18 14.82
C VAL A 21 -7.52 -8.41 15.69
N GLU A 22 -6.28 -8.92 15.70
CA GLU A 22 -5.83 -9.99 16.58
C GLU A 22 -4.30 -9.91 16.65
N ARG A 23 -3.80 -9.61 17.84
CA ARG A 23 -2.37 -9.39 18.10
C ARG A 23 -1.56 -10.61 17.64
N ASP A 24 -0.40 -10.35 17.05
CA ASP A 24 0.58 -11.27 16.44
C ASP A 24 0.07 -12.00 15.19
N VAL A 25 -1.23 -12.30 15.10
CA VAL A 25 -1.85 -12.92 13.92
C VAL A 25 -1.90 -11.95 12.75
N TRP A 26 -2.28 -10.68 12.98
CA TRP A 26 -2.40 -9.65 11.94
C TRP A 26 -1.22 -8.68 11.90
N SER A 27 -0.10 -9.00 12.56
CA SER A 27 1.14 -8.22 12.44
C SER A 27 1.52 -8.04 10.97
N TYR A 28 1.72 -6.79 10.56
CA TYR A 28 1.97 -6.39 9.17
C TYR A 28 0.92 -6.93 8.20
N TYR A 29 -0.36 -6.71 8.52
CA TYR A 29 -1.51 -7.21 7.73
C TYR A 29 -1.51 -8.73 7.55
N GLY A 30 -0.94 -9.45 8.52
CA GLY A 30 -0.83 -10.91 8.52
C GLY A 30 0.34 -11.47 7.72
N LEU A 31 1.17 -10.64 7.09
CA LEU A 31 2.31 -11.11 6.30
C LEU A 31 3.44 -11.70 7.17
N LYS A 32 3.63 -11.20 8.40
CA LYS A 32 4.76 -11.61 9.25
C LYS A 32 4.78 -13.12 9.50
N ARG A 33 3.63 -13.70 9.84
CA ARG A 33 3.48 -15.16 10.06
C ARG A 33 3.70 -16.01 8.81
N LEU A 34 3.57 -15.42 7.61
CA LEU A 34 3.77 -16.12 6.34
C LEU A 34 5.22 -16.03 5.84
N ALA A 35 6.01 -15.08 6.36
CA ALA A 35 7.32 -14.75 5.82
C ALA A 35 8.43 -15.74 6.21
N GLY A 36 8.25 -16.54 7.27
CA GLY A 36 9.25 -17.50 7.72
C GLY A 36 10.64 -16.87 7.94
N ASP A 37 10.68 -15.71 8.61
CA ASP A 37 11.88 -14.91 8.92
C ASP A 37 12.71 -14.41 7.71
N SER A 38 12.21 -14.59 6.48
CA SER A 38 12.90 -14.15 5.25
C SER A 38 12.83 -12.64 4.98
N THR A 39 12.09 -11.88 5.79
CA THR A 39 11.67 -10.52 5.45
C THR A 39 11.89 -9.56 6.62
N VAL A 40 12.63 -8.47 6.35
CA VAL A 40 12.61 -7.29 7.19
C VAL A 40 11.26 -6.58 7.03
N PHE A 41 10.57 -6.37 8.15
CA PHE A 41 9.32 -5.62 8.22
C PHE A 41 9.53 -4.31 8.97
N VAL A 42 8.97 -3.22 8.44
CA VAL A 42 9.05 -1.90 9.06
C VAL A 42 7.66 -1.28 9.08
N ALA A 43 7.22 -0.80 10.24
CA ALA A 43 5.97 -0.06 10.41
C ALA A 43 6.32 1.41 10.65
N PRO A 44 6.18 2.29 9.64
CA PRO A 44 6.47 3.71 9.81
C PRO A 44 5.36 4.39 10.63
N GLN A 45 5.71 5.44 11.37
CA GLN A 45 4.77 6.26 12.15
C GLN A 45 4.63 7.63 11.51
N GLY A 46 3.43 7.97 11.04
CA GLY A 46 3.13 9.28 10.47
C GLY A 46 2.93 10.35 11.53
N ILE A 47 3.17 11.62 11.17
CA ILE A 47 2.90 12.79 12.01
C ILE A 47 1.39 12.85 12.30
N ASP A 48 1.03 13.10 13.56
CA ASP A 48 -0.37 13.15 14.03
C ASP A 48 -1.22 11.93 13.62
N ASN A 49 -0.57 10.76 13.47
CA ASN A 49 -1.18 9.52 13.02
C ASN A 49 -1.86 9.63 11.63
N GLY A 50 -1.30 10.44 10.73
CA GLY A 50 -1.78 10.62 9.36
C GLY A 50 -0.67 10.60 8.31
N TRP A 51 -1.09 10.63 7.03
CA TRP A 51 -0.20 10.67 5.86
C TRP A 51 -0.60 11.77 4.84
N PRO A 52 -0.76 13.05 5.26
CA PRO A 52 -1.23 14.13 4.39
C PRO A 52 -0.24 14.48 3.28
N ASN A 53 1.03 14.13 3.48
CA ASN A 53 2.15 14.39 2.60
C ASN A 53 2.27 15.86 2.22
N THR A 54 2.05 16.76 3.19
CA THR A 54 2.10 18.20 2.95
C THR A 54 3.51 18.58 2.54
N GLY A 55 3.66 19.22 1.38
CA GLY A 55 4.98 19.57 0.84
C GLY A 55 5.87 18.37 0.50
N GLY A 56 5.35 17.13 0.45
CA GLY A 56 6.12 15.92 0.17
C GLY A 56 6.83 15.31 1.38
N GLU A 57 6.48 15.72 2.60
CA GLU A 57 7.16 15.32 3.84
C GLU A 57 7.10 13.81 4.11
N ASP A 58 5.95 13.16 3.90
CA ASP A 58 5.78 11.73 4.20
C ASP A 58 6.55 10.87 3.20
N VAL A 59 6.59 11.26 1.92
CA VAL A 59 7.41 10.57 0.92
C VAL A 59 8.89 10.75 1.21
N THR A 60 9.32 11.95 1.61
CA THR A 60 10.70 12.22 2.01
C THR A 60 11.09 11.39 3.24
N PHE A 61 10.19 11.30 4.23
CA PHE A 61 10.37 10.45 5.40
C PHE A 61 10.56 8.97 5.01
N VAL A 62 9.79 8.46 4.04
CA VAL A 62 9.98 7.09 3.55
C VAL A 62 11.33 6.92 2.86
N ASP A 63 11.76 7.88 2.03
CA ASP A 63 13.10 7.84 1.40
C ASP A 63 14.22 7.81 2.46
N ASP A 64 14.07 8.59 3.52
CA ASP A 64 15.02 8.63 4.65
C ASP A 64 15.01 7.34 5.46
N LEU A 65 13.83 6.78 5.73
CA LEU A 65 13.66 5.52 6.44
C LEU A 65 14.29 4.35 5.68
N LEU A 66 14.08 4.28 4.36
CA LEU A 66 14.71 3.26 3.51
C LEU A 66 16.23 3.35 3.63
N ARG A 67 16.80 4.56 3.48
CA ARG A 67 18.25 4.77 3.58
C ARG A 67 18.80 4.36 4.94
N HIS A 68 18.10 4.69 6.02
CA HIS A 68 18.52 4.32 7.36
C HIS A 68 18.52 2.80 7.57
N VAL A 69 17.42 2.12 7.22
CA VAL A 69 17.29 0.67 7.39
C VAL A 69 18.30 -0.09 6.53
N GLU A 70 18.54 0.37 5.30
CA GLU A 70 19.45 -0.28 4.36
C GLU A 70 20.94 -0.02 4.66
N ALA A 71 21.25 1.04 5.41
CA ALA A 71 22.60 1.24 5.93
C ALA A 71 22.93 0.24 7.05
N ASP A 72 21.92 -0.18 7.82
CA ASP A 72 22.12 -1.00 9.02
C ASP A 72 21.81 -2.49 8.80
N LEU A 73 21.00 -2.84 7.80
CA LEU A 73 20.54 -4.20 7.52
C LEU A 73 20.84 -4.63 6.07
N CYS A 74 21.09 -5.93 5.88
CA CYS A 74 21.21 -6.53 4.55
C CYS A 74 19.84 -6.66 3.87
N VAL A 75 19.40 -5.61 3.20
CA VAL A 75 18.14 -5.58 2.45
C VAL A 75 18.40 -5.79 0.96
N ASP A 76 17.67 -6.74 0.36
CA ASP A 76 17.56 -6.82 -1.10
C ASP A 76 16.71 -5.65 -1.61
N THR A 77 17.36 -4.67 -2.23
CA THR A 77 16.74 -3.44 -2.75
C THR A 77 15.85 -3.68 -3.96
N GLU A 78 16.01 -4.80 -4.67
CA GLU A 78 15.11 -5.21 -5.77
C GLU A 78 13.79 -5.81 -5.25
N ARG A 79 13.70 -6.08 -3.94
CA ARG A 79 12.54 -6.69 -3.27
C ARG A 79 11.98 -5.82 -2.16
N ARG A 80 11.78 -4.54 -2.46
CA ARG A 80 11.05 -3.58 -1.61
C ARG A 80 9.57 -3.61 -1.93
N PHE A 81 8.74 -3.70 -0.89
CA PHE A 81 7.29 -3.70 -1.01
C PHE A 81 6.67 -2.69 -0.04
N ALA A 82 5.53 -2.12 -0.40
CA ALA A 82 4.73 -1.28 0.49
C ALA A 82 3.27 -1.76 0.51
N LEU A 83 2.64 -1.71 1.68
CA LEU A 83 1.22 -1.98 1.82
C LEU A 83 0.58 -1.18 2.95
N GLY A 84 -0.74 -1.01 2.85
CA GLY A 84 -1.51 -0.38 3.91
C GLY A 84 -3.01 -0.38 3.66
N PHE A 85 -3.75 -0.08 4.72
CA PHE A 85 -5.20 0.04 4.72
C PHE A 85 -5.65 1.50 4.86
N SER A 86 -6.73 1.87 4.16
CA SER A 86 -7.34 3.21 4.23
C SER A 86 -6.29 4.29 3.92
N TYR A 87 -5.99 5.18 4.86
CA TYR A 87 -4.93 6.19 4.69
C TYR A 87 -3.56 5.57 4.37
N GLY A 88 -3.20 4.45 4.99
CA GLY A 88 -1.96 3.72 4.68
C GLY A 88 -2.00 3.08 3.29
N GLY A 89 -3.19 2.74 2.79
CA GLY A 89 -3.40 2.32 1.41
C GLY A 89 -3.14 3.48 0.43
N ALA A 90 -3.66 4.67 0.76
CA ALA A 90 -3.37 5.88 -0.03
C ALA A 90 -1.89 6.26 0.00
N MET A 91 -1.20 6.07 1.13
CA MET A 91 0.25 6.28 1.21
C MET A 91 1.02 5.26 0.36
N SER A 92 0.63 3.98 0.40
CA SER A 92 1.24 2.94 -0.45
C SER A 92 1.03 3.20 -1.94
N TYR A 93 -0.16 3.69 -2.33
CA TYR A 93 -0.42 4.16 -3.69
C TYR A 93 0.46 5.37 -4.06
N SER A 94 0.61 6.35 -3.15
CA SER A 94 1.44 7.54 -3.35
C SER A 94 2.89 7.18 -3.61
N LEU A 95 3.43 6.19 -2.89
CA LEU A 95 4.80 5.69 -3.09
C LEU A 95 4.97 5.03 -4.45
N ALA A 96 4.06 4.15 -4.87
CA ALA A 96 4.13 3.55 -6.20
C ALA A 96 4.08 4.63 -7.31
N CYS A 97 3.30 5.69 -7.10
CA CYS A 97 3.18 6.74 -8.10
C CYS A 97 4.39 7.70 -8.11
N SER A 98 4.88 8.10 -6.95
CA SER A 98 5.96 9.10 -6.82
C SER A 98 7.37 8.51 -6.84
N ARG A 99 7.50 7.19 -6.63
CA ARG A 99 8.76 6.44 -6.57
C ARG A 99 8.63 5.10 -7.32
N PRO A 100 8.26 5.11 -8.61
CA PRO A 100 7.96 3.87 -9.35
C PRO A 100 9.16 2.92 -9.45
N ASP A 101 10.39 3.44 -9.44
CA ASP A 101 11.62 2.63 -9.50
C ASP A 101 12.10 2.12 -8.13
N THR A 102 11.48 2.59 -7.03
CA THR A 102 11.91 2.23 -5.67
C THR A 102 11.26 0.95 -5.16
N PHE A 103 10.00 0.71 -5.51
CA PHE A 103 9.22 -0.42 -4.99
C PHE A 103 8.95 -1.45 -6.08
N ARG A 104 9.23 -2.72 -5.78
CA ARG A 104 8.97 -3.84 -6.69
C ARG A 104 7.48 -4.06 -6.91
N ALA A 105 6.68 -3.90 -5.85
CA ALA A 105 5.23 -3.96 -5.89
C ALA A 105 4.60 -3.23 -4.69
N VAL A 106 3.33 -2.85 -4.82
CA VAL A 106 2.52 -2.34 -3.71
C VAL A 106 1.18 -3.08 -3.58
N ALA A 107 0.66 -3.16 -2.36
CA ALA A 107 -0.68 -3.67 -2.07
C ALA A 107 -1.53 -2.61 -1.34
N VAL A 108 -2.64 -2.22 -1.97
CA VAL A 108 -3.49 -1.11 -1.54
C VAL A 108 -4.85 -1.62 -1.08
N TYR A 109 -5.15 -1.48 0.21
CA TYR A 109 -6.41 -1.93 0.79
C TYR A 109 -7.32 -0.74 1.12
N GLY A 110 -8.49 -0.65 0.50
CA GLY A 110 -9.54 0.33 0.87
C GLY A 110 -9.08 1.79 0.86
N ALA A 111 -8.16 2.17 -0.04
CA ALA A 111 -7.65 3.54 -0.08
C ALA A 111 -8.75 4.54 -0.49
N PRO A 112 -8.96 5.64 0.26
CA PRO A 112 -10.05 6.60 0.01
C PRO A 112 -9.78 7.55 -1.17
N GLY A 113 -8.79 7.25 -2.00
CA GLY A 113 -8.33 8.10 -3.10
C GLY A 113 -6.88 8.56 -2.93
N GLN A 114 -6.48 9.54 -3.75
CA GLN A 114 -5.12 10.08 -3.80
C GLN A 114 -4.90 11.16 -2.73
N ILE A 115 -5.09 10.82 -1.47
CA ILE A 115 -5.00 11.79 -0.36
C ILE A 115 -3.57 12.01 0.15
N SER A 116 -2.64 11.10 -0.16
CA SER A 116 -1.22 11.21 0.21
C SER A 116 -0.32 11.67 -0.95
N GLY A 117 -0.91 12.13 -2.06
CA GLY A 117 -0.17 12.56 -3.26
C GLY A 117 0.12 11.43 -4.27
N CYS A 118 0.84 11.80 -5.35
CA CYS A 118 1.20 10.95 -6.50
C CYS A 118 2.20 11.69 -7.42
N SER A 119 2.25 13.03 -7.38
CA SER A 119 3.14 13.87 -8.19
C SER A 119 3.05 13.61 -9.71
N GLY A 120 1.92 13.07 -10.18
CA GLY A 120 1.66 12.86 -11.60
C GLY A 120 2.44 11.70 -12.24
N GLY A 121 3.09 10.84 -11.45
CA GLY A 121 3.95 9.77 -11.98
C GLY A 121 3.23 8.80 -12.93
N THR A 122 3.96 8.39 -13.98
CA THR A 122 3.50 7.47 -15.03
C THR A 122 4.29 6.16 -15.07
N GLY A 123 5.18 5.93 -14.09
CA GLY A 123 6.00 4.74 -14.04
C GLY A 123 5.19 3.48 -13.70
N ALA A 124 5.64 2.35 -14.26
CA ALA A 124 5.02 1.06 -14.05
C ALA A 124 5.45 0.44 -12.71
N VAL A 125 4.50 -0.09 -11.95
CA VAL A 125 4.74 -0.79 -10.67
C VAL A 125 3.77 -1.94 -10.57
N ALA A 126 4.23 -3.12 -10.12
CA ALA A 126 3.32 -4.22 -9.84
C ALA A 126 2.33 -3.79 -8.73
N TYR A 127 1.05 -3.78 -9.07
CA TYR A 127 0.02 -3.15 -8.26
C TYR A 127 -1.07 -4.15 -7.92
N PHE A 128 -1.28 -4.38 -6.63
CA PHE A 128 -2.42 -5.12 -6.11
C PHE A 128 -3.34 -4.16 -5.35
N ALA A 129 -4.65 -4.28 -5.55
CA ALA A 129 -5.62 -3.54 -4.75
C ALA A 129 -6.84 -4.39 -4.40
N ALA A 130 -7.36 -4.17 -3.19
CA ALA A 130 -8.66 -4.68 -2.77
C ALA A 130 -9.48 -3.55 -2.16
N HIS A 131 -10.76 -3.47 -2.52
CA HIS A 131 -11.65 -2.38 -2.12
C HIS A 131 -13.07 -2.93 -1.94
N GLY A 132 -13.76 -2.53 -0.88
CA GLY A 132 -15.12 -2.99 -0.58
C GLY A 132 -16.16 -2.28 -1.43
N THR A 133 -17.13 -3.01 -1.98
CA THR A 133 -18.22 -2.42 -2.79
C THR A 133 -19.21 -1.58 -1.98
N GLY A 134 -19.17 -1.66 -0.65
CA GLY A 134 -19.92 -0.79 0.26
C GLY A 134 -19.23 0.52 0.62
N ASP A 135 -17.97 0.72 0.22
CA ASP A 135 -17.25 2.00 0.33
C ASP A 135 -17.48 2.86 -0.93
N ASN A 136 -16.88 4.04 -1.01
CA ASN A 136 -16.79 4.84 -2.22
C ASN A 136 -15.87 4.17 -3.26
N ILE A 137 -16.38 3.09 -3.87
CA ILE A 137 -15.67 2.24 -4.84
C ILE A 137 -15.13 2.99 -6.05
N ALA A 138 -15.71 4.15 -6.39
CA ALA A 138 -15.22 4.99 -7.48
C ALA A 138 -13.77 5.45 -7.26
N THR A 139 -13.36 5.66 -5.99
CA THR A 139 -11.96 5.99 -5.66
C THR A 139 -11.04 4.81 -5.94
N GLY A 140 -11.40 3.60 -5.49
CA GLY A 140 -10.63 2.39 -5.78
C GLY A 140 -10.48 2.11 -7.27
N ARG A 141 -11.55 2.32 -8.06
CA ARG A 141 -11.51 2.21 -9.53
C ARG A 141 -10.54 3.22 -10.15
N SER A 142 -10.61 4.49 -9.74
CA SER A 142 -9.69 5.54 -10.23
C SER A 142 -8.22 5.22 -9.95
N LEU A 143 -7.89 4.79 -8.73
CA LEU A 143 -6.53 4.40 -8.36
C LEU A 143 -6.03 3.18 -9.17
N ARG A 144 -6.88 2.17 -9.34
CA ARG A 144 -6.60 1.01 -10.19
C ARG A 144 -6.35 1.43 -11.64
N ASP A 145 -7.22 2.24 -12.23
CA ASP A 145 -7.19 2.59 -13.66
C ASP A 145 -5.90 3.32 -14.03
N ARG A 146 -5.35 4.12 -13.10
CA ARG A 146 -4.01 4.69 -13.29
C ARG A 146 -2.94 3.63 -13.45
N PHE A 147 -2.90 2.61 -12.61
CA PHE A 147 -1.87 1.56 -12.74
C PHE A 147 -2.15 0.57 -13.87
N VAL A 148 -3.42 0.41 -14.30
CA VAL A 148 -3.72 -0.25 -15.58
C VAL A 148 -3.05 0.51 -16.72
N GLN A 149 -3.19 1.84 -16.76
CA GLN A 149 -2.54 2.68 -17.77
C GLN A 149 -1.01 2.67 -17.66
N ASN A 150 -0.46 2.95 -16.48
CA ASN A 150 0.99 3.02 -16.25
C ASN A 150 1.69 1.69 -16.58
N ASN A 151 1.04 0.55 -16.30
CA ASN A 151 1.59 -0.78 -16.58
C ASN A 151 1.32 -1.27 -18.00
N GLY A 152 0.70 -0.46 -18.87
CA GLY A 152 0.37 -0.84 -20.24
C GLY A 152 -0.65 -1.98 -20.35
N CYS A 153 -1.43 -2.21 -19.31
CA CYS A 153 -2.45 -3.26 -19.31
C CYS A 153 -3.67 -2.85 -20.16
N ALA A 154 -4.34 -3.84 -20.75
CA ALA A 154 -5.60 -3.61 -21.45
C ALA A 154 -6.68 -3.16 -20.45
N ALA A 155 -7.42 -2.10 -20.79
CA ALA A 155 -8.57 -1.66 -20.02
C ALA A 155 -9.67 -2.73 -20.02
N GLN A 156 -10.31 -2.94 -18.88
CA GLN A 156 -11.39 -3.91 -18.69
C GLN A 156 -12.52 -3.30 -17.85
N ASN A 157 -13.71 -3.88 -17.93
CA ASN A 157 -14.83 -3.55 -17.05
C ASN A 157 -15.14 -4.75 -16.13
N PRO A 158 -14.37 -4.95 -15.04
CA PRO A 158 -14.52 -6.12 -14.19
C PRO A 158 -15.87 -6.10 -13.47
N PRO A 159 -16.52 -7.27 -13.30
CA PRO A 159 -17.70 -7.37 -12.45
C PRO A 159 -17.34 -7.15 -10.98
N GLU A 160 -18.33 -6.73 -10.20
CA GLU A 160 -18.20 -6.53 -8.76
C GLU A 160 -19.14 -7.48 -8.01
N PRO A 161 -18.75 -7.97 -6.82
CA PRO A 161 -19.64 -8.78 -6.00
C PRO A 161 -20.83 -7.92 -5.52
N ALA A 162 -22.01 -8.54 -5.44
CA ALA A 162 -23.19 -7.86 -4.91
C ALA A 162 -22.94 -7.38 -3.47
N GLN A 163 -23.43 -6.17 -3.14
CA GLN A 163 -23.30 -5.61 -1.80
C GLN A 163 -23.93 -6.54 -0.76
N GLY A 164 -23.21 -6.82 0.33
CA GLY A 164 -23.67 -7.73 1.39
C GLY A 164 -23.59 -9.23 1.08
N SER A 165 -23.10 -9.62 -0.11
CA SER A 165 -23.00 -11.04 -0.50
C SER A 165 -21.94 -11.84 0.26
N LEU A 166 -21.02 -11.18 0.97
CA LEU A 166 -19.82 -11.76 1.58
C LEU A 166 -18.88 -12.45 0.57
N GLY A 167 -19.13 -12.28 -0.74
CA GLY A 167 -18.28 -12.76 -1.81
C GLY A 167 -17.20 -11.76 -2.20
N HIS A 168 -16.17 -12.25 -2.90
CA HIS A 168 -15.16 -11.41 -3.56
C HIS A 168 -15.01 -11.82 -5.02
N ILE A 169 -14.65 -10.86 -5.86
CA ILE A 169 -14.24 -11.09 -7.24
C ILE A 169 -12.83 -10.53 -7.40
N THR A 170 -11.94 -11.33 -7.99
CA THR A 170 -10.59 -10.92 -8.34
C THR A 170 -10.50 -10.83 -9.86
N THR A 171 -9.95 -9.72 -10.36
CA THR A 171 -9.65 -9.55 -11.78
C THR A 171 -8.16 -9.34 -11.97
N THR A 172 -7.57 -10.08 -12.90
CA THR A 172 -6.18 -9.87 -13.33
C THR A 172 -6.18 -9.03 -14.61
N TYR A 173 -5.38 -7.98 -14.62
CA TYR A 173 -5.14 -7.16 -15.79
C TYR A 173 -3.86 -7.64 -16.49
N SER A 174 -3.89 -7.73 -17.81
CA SER A 174 -2.77 -8.14 -18.66
C SER A 174 -2.60 -7.18 -19.84
N GLY A 175 -1.38 -7.05 -20.35
CA GLY A 175 -1.02 -6.22 -21.49
C GLY A 175 0.39 -6.52 -21.96
#